data_AF-A0A5E6N8F3-F1
#
_entry.id   AF-A0A5E6N8F3-F1
#
_cell.length_a   1.000
_cell.length_b   1.000
_cell.length_c   1.000
_cell.angle_alpha   90.00
_cell.angle_beta   90.00
_cell.angle_gamma   90.00
#
_symmetry.space_group_name_H-M   'P 1'
#
loop_
_entity.id
_entity.type
_entity.pdbx_description
1 polymer ?
#
loop_
_entity_poly.entity_id
_entity_poly.type
_entity_poly.pdbx_seq_one_letter_code
_entity_poly.pdbx_strand_id
1 'polypeptide(L)'
;MSKSWTKHELDVLHRQHIESNKRLFLLWYGVNKNQIDKWNPALSGIVALKSSMSIPLIAKKIANVMSQNAPIRGVTPSYENPQFRFLQGRGELLANSDTGGAFNIFEAAEFPDKDFPLYIYGRLYSKKDIIIEIAKIIVYQSYNSLQS
;
A
#
# COMPACT_ATOMS: atom_id res chain seq x y z
N MET A 1 2.85 -32.41 -7.31
CA MET A 1 3.35 -31.66 -6.13
C MET A 1 4.54 -32.42 -5.57
N SER A 2 5.78 -31.98 -5.82
CA SER A 2 6.97 -32.72 -5.37
C SER A 2 8.18 -31.81 -5.13
N LYS A 3 7.97 -30.72 -4.40
CA LYS A 3 9.10 -30.10 -3.69
C LYS A 3 9.06 -30.63 -2.26
N SER A 4 9.95 -31.57 -1.96
CA SER A 4 10.18 -32.07 -0.61
C SER A 4 10.95 -31.02 0.17
N TRP A 5 10.33 -29.87 0.41
CA TRP A 5 10.85 -28.91 1.38
C TRP A 5 10.98 -29.65 2.70
N THR A 6 12.21 -29.75 3.16
CA THR A 6 12.47 -30.49 4.39
C THR A 6 11.86 -29.70 5.55
N LYS A 7 11.35 -30.41 6.55
CA LYS A 7 10.82 -29.81 7.78
C LYS A 7 11.78 -28.76 8.36
N HIS A 8 13.08 -29.03 8.24
CA HIS A 8 14.16 -28.13 8.62
C HIS A 8 14.11 -26.76 7.92
N GLU A 9 13.94 -26.70 6.59
CA GLU A 9 13.90 -25.43 5.84
C GLU A 9 12.71 -24.55 6.24
N LEU A 10 11.56 -25.19 6.52
CA LEU A 10 10.34 -24.51 6.94
C LEU A 10 10.44 -24.01 8.38
N ASP A 11 11.09 -24.78 9.25
CA ASP A 11 11.35 -24.38 10.64
C ASP A 11 12.35 -23.22 10.69
N VAL A 12 13.33 -23.17 9.77
CA VAL A 12 14.22 -22.00 9.59
C VAL A 12 13.44 -20.78 9.16
N LEU A 13 12.49 -20.92 8.22
CA LEU A 13 11.64 -19.80 7.77
C LEU A 13 10.75 -19.27 8.91
N HIS A 14 10.16 -20.16 9.70
CA HIS A 14 9.41 -19.81 10.91
C HIS A 14 10.29 -19.13 11.96
N ARG A 15 11.51 -19.63 12.18
CA ARG A 15 12.46 -19.05 13.12
C ARG A 15 12.90 -17.64 12.70
N GLN A 16 13.20 -17.43 11.41
CA GLN A 16 13.52 -16.10 10.89
C GLN A 16 12.37 -15.09 11.07
N HIS A 17 11.12 -15.55 11.00
CA HIS A 17 9.96 -14.71 11.25
C HIS A 17 9.91 -14.23 12.70
N ILE A 18 10.11 -15.14 13.66
CA ILE A 18 10.05 -14.86 15.10
C ILE A 18 11.30 -14.10 15.58
N GLU A 19 12.49 -14.62 15.29
CA GLU A 19 13.74 -14.13 15.89
C GLU A 19 14.32 -12.93 15.14
N SER A 20 14.20 -12.89 13.81
CA SER A 20 14.77 -11.81 12.99
C SER A 20 13.75 -10.74 12.59
N ASN A 21 12.54 -10.80 13.15
CA ASN A 21 11.40 -9.93 12.80
C ASN A 21 11.15 -9.85 11.28
N LYS A 22 11.47 -10.93 10.56
CA LYS A 22 11.36 -10.96 9.11
C LYS A 22 9.88 -10.96 8.75
N ARG A 23 9.42 -9.92 8.06
CA ARG A 23 8.02 -9.79 7.64
C ARG A 23 7.71 -10.86 6.58
N LEU A 24 6.94 -11.86 6.96
CA LEU A 24 6.43 -12.88 6.04
C LEU A 24 5.01 -12.53 5.60
N PHE A 25 4.74 -12.71 4.31
CA PHE A 25 3.41 -12.60 3.75
C PHE A 25 3.02 -13.94 3.12
N LEU A 26 2.29 -14.76 3.87
CA LEU A 26 1.93 -16.11 3.45
C LEU A 26 0.57 -16.14 2.74
N LEU A 27 0.48 -16.95 1.68
CA LEU A 27 -0.76 -17.26 0.95
C LEU A 27 -0.92 -18.77 0.88
N TRP A 28 -1.96 -19.28 1.55
CA TRP A 28 -2.34 -20.68 1.50
C TRP A 28 -3.21 -20.94 0.27
N TYR A 29 -2.71 -21.76 -0.66
CA TYR A 29 -3.39 -22.07 -1.90
C TYR A 29 -3.95 -23.50 -1.90
N GLY A 30 -5.28 -23.63 -2.00
CA GLY A 30 -5.95 -24.92 -2.12
C GLY A 30 -5.80 -25.86 -0.93
N VAL A 31 -5.43 -25.33 0.25
CA VAL A 31 -5.18 -26.12 1.46
C VAL A 31 -5.99 -25.61 2.65
N ASN A 32 -6.41 -26.53 3.50
CA ASN A 32 -7.17 -26.27 4.72
C ASN A 32 -6.26 -26.23 5.95
N LYS A 33 -6.72 -25.57 7.01
CA LYS A 33 -5.96 -25.42 8.26
C LYS A 33 -5.48 -26.78 8.79
N ASN A 34 -6.36 -27.78 8.85
CA ASN A 34 -6.03 -29.12 9.33
C ASN A 34 -4.92 -29.81 8.50
N GLN A 35 -4.81 -29.50 7.20
CA GLN A 35 -3.74 -30.03 6.35
C GLN A 35 -2.41 -29.34 6.67
N ILE A 36 -2.44 -28.03 6.93
CA ILE A 36 -1.26 -27.26 7.34
C ILE A 36 -0.83 -27.66 8.74
N ASP A 37 -1.75 -27.79 9.70
CA ASP A 37 -1.49 -28.27 11.06
C ASP A 37 -0.79 -29.62 11.07
N LYS A 38 -1.26 -30.57 10.25
CA LYS A 38 -0.64 -31.90 10.12
C LYS A 38 0.74 -31.86 9.46
N TRP A 39 0.96 -30.92 8.54
CA TRP A 39 2.21 -30.81 7.80
C TRP A 39 3.28 -30.07 8.60
N ASN A 40 2.96 -28.88 9.13
CA ASN A 40 3.81 -28.09 10.01
C ASN A 40 2.94 -27.23 10.97
N PRO A 41 2.79 -27.65 12.24
CA PRO A 41 2.03 -26.90 13.25
C PRO A 41 2.58 -25.50 13.53
N ALA A 42 3.88 -25.26 13.35
CA ALA A 42 4.46 -23.94 13.58
C ALA A 42 3.97 -22.94 12.53
N LEU A 43 3.88 -23.36 11.26
CA LEU A 43 3.38 -22.51 10.18
C LEU A 43 1.87 -22.28 10.23
N SER A 44 1.10 -23.20 10.81
CA SER A 44 -0.35 -23.04 10.92
C SER A 44 -0.77 -21.93 11.90
N GLY A 45 0.12 -21.60 12.83
CA GLY A 45 -0.04 -20.48 13.76
C GLY A 45 0.17 -19.12 13.11
N ILE A 46 0.77 -19.05 11.93
CA ILE A 46 1.01 -17.78 11.23
C ILE A 46 -0.26 -17.35 10.47
N VAL A 47 -0.69 -16.11 10.69
CA VAL A 47 -1.79 -15.50 9.96
C VAL A 47 -1.40 -15.34 8.48
N ALA A 48 -2.25 -15.85 7.60
CA ALA A 48 -1.99 -15.90 6.16
C ALA A 48 -3.27 -15.66 5.36
N LEU A 49 -3.11 -15.22 4.10
CA LEU A 49 -4.21 -15.17 3.15
C LEU A 49 -4.60 -16.57 2.68
N LYS A 50 -5.83 -16.73 2.21
CA LYS A 50 -6.32 -17.98 1.64
C LYS A 50 -6.74 -17.77 0.19
N SER A 51 -6.46 -18.73 -0.67
CA SER A 51 -6.92 -18.72 -2.07
C SER A 51 -8.43 -18.85 -2.23
N SER A 52 -9.16 -19.18 -1.14
CA SER A 52 -10.62 -19.14 -1.11
C SER A 52 -11.16 -17.70 -1.14
N MET A 53 -10.32 -16.70 -0.93
CA MET A 53 -10.66 -15.29 -1.06
C MET A 53 -10.67 -14.90 -2.54
N SER A 54 -11.46 -13.90 -2.92
CA SER A 54 -11.45 -13.39 -4.29
C SER A 54 -10.08 -12.77 -4.63
N ILE A 55 -9.63 -12.95 -5.87
CA ILE A 55 -8.35 -12.39 -6.36
C ILE A 55 -8.25 -10.87 -6.09
N PRO A 56 -9.30 -10.04 -6.35
CA PRO A 56 -9.23 -8.61 -6.04
C PRO A 56 -9.01 -8.32 -4.55
N LEU A 57 -9.59 -9.14 -3.66
CA LEU A 57 -9.43 -8.97 -2.21
C LEU A 57 -8.02 -9.35 -1.74
N ILE A 58 -7.44 -10.41 -2.32
CA ILE A 58 -6.05 -10.83 -2.08
C ILE A 58 -5.09 -9.72 -2.52
N ALA A 59 -5.26 -9.20 -3.75
CA ALA A 59 -4.47 -8.12 -4.30
C ALA A 59 -4.56 -6.85 -3.43
N LYS A 60 -5.77 -6.46 -3.00
CA LYS A 60 -5.97 -5.32 -2.11
C LYS A 60 -5.27 -5.48 -0.76
N LYS A 61 -5.32 -6.68 -0.16
CA LYS A 61 -4.66 -6.95 1.12
C LYS A 61 -3.13 -6.90 1.00
N ILE A 62 -2.57 -7.42 -0.09
CA ILE A 62 -1.13 -7.31 -0.40
C ILE A 62 -0.76 -5.83 -0.58
N ALA A 63 -1.49 -5.11 -1.44
CA ALA A 63 -1.25 -3.70 -1.72
C ALA A 63 -1.29 -2.84 -0.45
N ASN A 64 -2.26 -3.08 0.44
CA ASN A 64 -2.39 -2.35 1.70
C ASN A 64 -1.21 -2.54 2.66
N VAL A 65 -0.59 -3.73 2.70
CA VAL A 65 0.58 -3.98 3.56
C VAL A 65 1.83 -3.35 2.93
N MET A 66 1.99 -3.51 1.62
CA MET A 66 3.12 -2.93 0.89
C MET A 66 3.10 -1.39 0.92
N SER A 67 1.91 -0.80 0.81
CA SER A 67 1.74 0.65 0.86
C SER A 67 1.97 1.27 2.23
N GLN A 68 2.11 0.46 3.30
CA GLN A 68 2.56 0.97 4.60
C GLN A 68 4.03 1.32 4.66
N ASN A 69 4.81 0.83 3.70
CA ASN A 69 6.22 1.16 3.57
C ASN A 69 6.48 2.28 2.54
N ALA A 70 5.44 2.97 2.06
CA ALA A 70 5.64 4.13 1.19
C ALA A 70 6.39 5.24 1.97
N PRO A 71 7.40 5.91 1.36
CA PRO A 71 8.18 6.95 2.03
C PRO A 71 7.32 8.11 2.56
N ILE A 72 6.26 8.45 1.82
CA ILE A 72 5.31 9.50 2.17
C ILE A 72 3.88 8.96 2.09
N ARG A 73 3.14 9.15 3.18
CA ARG A 73 1.72 8.80 3.32
C ARG A 73 0.91 10.07 3.56
N GLY A 74 -0.08 10.34 2.72
CA GLY A 74 -1.01 11.44 2.94
C GLY A 74 -2.00 11.08 4.05
N VAL A 75 -1.93 11.76 5.18
CA VAL A 75 -2.85 11.63 6.32
C VAL A 75 -3.74 12.87 6.38
N THR A 76 -4.98 12.68 6.82
CA THR A 76 -6.04 13.69 6.73
C THR A 76 -6.58 14.09 8.11
N PRO A 77 -6.89 15.39 8.34
CA PRO A 77 -7.70 15.85 9.47
C PRO A 77 -9.15 15.31 9.42
N SER A 78 -9.73 14.98 10.57
CA SER A 78 -10.88 14.08 10.74
C SER A 78 -12.26 14.47 10.17
N TYR A 79 -12.42 15.58 9.44
CA TYR A 79 -13.74 16.17 9.15
C TYR A 79 -14.16 16.27 7.66
N GLU A 80 -13.39 15.78 6.69
CA GLU A 80 -13.81 15.72 5.27
C GLU A 80 -13.05 14.63 4.48
N ASN A 81 -13.44 14.35 3.22
CA ASN A 81 -12.63 13.62 2.24
C ASN A 81 -11.91 14.62 1.30
N PRO A 82 -10.71 15.10 1.65
CA PRO A 82 -9.93 16.08 0.92
C PRO A 82 -9.04 15.43 -0.14
N GLN A 83 -9.14 14.11 -0.39
CA GLN A 83 -8.49 13.48 -1.54
C GLN A 83 -8.90 14.19 -2.82
N PHE A 84 -10.19 14.49 -2.96
CA PHE A 84 -10.73 15.19 -4.12
C PHE A 84 -10.24 16.63 -4.18
N ARG A 85 -10.13 17.33 -3.04
CA ARG A 85 -9.61 18.70 -3.00
C ARG A 85 -8.12 18.73 -3.35
N PHE A 86 -7.31 17.83 -2.78
CA PHE A 86 -5.89 17.71 -3.08
C PHE A 86 -5.65 17.42 -4.56
N LEU A 87 -6.37 16.43 -5.14
CA LEU A 87 -6.26 16.09 -6.56
C LEU A 87 -6.82 17.17 -7.50
N GLN A 88 -7.60 18.12 -6.98
CA GLN A 88 -8.07 19.29 -7.73
C GLN A 88 -7.19 20.53 -7.52
N GLY A 89 -6.09 20.41 -6.78
CA GLY A 89 -5.19 21.52 -6.45
C GLY A 89 -5.79 22.52 -5.45
N ARG A 90 -6.79 22.10 -4.68
CA ARG A 90 -7.56 22.93 -3.72
C ARG A 90 -7.47 22.42 -2.27
N GLY A 91 -6.53 21.52 -1.98
CA GLY A 91 -6.38 20.93 -0.64
C GLY A 91 -4.96 20.46 -0.36
N GLU A 92 -4.66 20.31 0.93
CA GLU A 92 -3.37 19.89 1.47
C GLU A 92 -3.51 18.55 2.20
N LEU A 93 -2.41 17.80 2.26
CA LEU A 93 -2.28 16.54 3.01
C LEU A 93 -1.11 16.65 3.98
N LEU A 94 -1.16 15.93 5.09
CA LEU A 94 -0.04 15.88 6.04
C LEU A 94 0.86 14.68 5.74
N ALA A 95 2.17 14.88 5.80
CA ALA A 95 3.16 13.84 5.54
C ALA A 95 3.29 12.88 6.73
N ASN A 96 2.99 11.60 6.51
CA ASN A 96 3.22 10.46 7.40
C ASN A 96 2.44 10.43 8.73
N SER A 97 2.04 11.57 9.27
CA SER A 97 1.30 11.69 10.54
C SER A 97 0.40 12.93 10.57
N ASP A 98 -0.50 13.01 11.55
CA ASP A 98 -1.38 14.15 11.84
C ASP A 98 -0.64 15.40 12.36
N THR A 99 0.65 15.28 12.65
CA THR A 99 1.55 16.37 13.04
C THR A 99 2.66 16.61 12.01
N GLY A 100 2.63 15.92 10.87
CA GLY A 100 3.61 16.05 9.80
C GLY A 100 3.46 17.34 9.01
N GLY A 101 4.47 17.65 8.19
CA GLY A 101 4.41 18.81 7.28
C GLY A 101 3.25 18.69 6.29
N ALA A 102 2.52 19.80 6.10
CA ALA A 102 1.49 19.89 5.08
C ALA A 102 2.12 20.02 3.69
N PHE A 103 1.50 19.40 2.69
CA PHE A 103 1.88 19.55 1.29
C PHE A 103 0.65 19.54 0.38
N ASN A 104 0.71 20.33 -0.69
CA ASN A 104 -0.26 20.32 -1.78
C ASN A 104 0.27 19.51 -2.99
N ILE A 105 -0.57 19.35 -4.03
CA ILE A 105 -0.20 18.54 -5.20
C ILE A 105 0.95 19.12 -6.02
N PHE A 106 1.12 20.45 -6.04
CA PHE A 106 2.21 21.11 -6.76
C PHE A 106 3.53 20.91 -6.02
N GLU A 107 3.53 21.04 -4.70
CA GLU A 107 4.69 20.74 -3.85
C GLU A 107 5.06 19.25 -3.93
N ALA A 108 4.06 18.36 -3.99
CA ALA A 108 4.29 16.94 -4.18
C ALA A 108 5.03 16.62 -5.49
N ALA A 109 4.85 17.43 -6.56
CA ALA A 109 5.56 17.22 -7.82
C ALA A 109 7.06 17.56 -7.74
N GLU A 110 7.43 18.47 -6.84
CA GLU A 110 8.82 18.87 -6.59
C GLU A 110 9.57 17.87 -5.70
N PHE A 111 8.87 16.91 -5.08
CA PHE A 111 9.54 15.89 -4.26
C PHE A 111 10.56 15.10 -5.09
N PRO A 112 11.73 14.77 -4.49
CA PRO A 112 12.74 13.98 -5.16
C PRO A 112 12.21 12.57 -5.44
N ASP A 113 12.71 11.93 -6.50
CA ASP A 113 12.17 10.66 -7.00
C ASP A 113 12.21 9.53 -5.96
N LYS A 114 13.14 9.60 -4.99
CA LYS A 114 13.26 8.67 -3.86
C LYS A 114 12.03 8.67 -2.92
N ASP A 115 11.25 9.75 -2.90
CA ASP A 115 10.10 9.92 -2.01
C ASP A 115 8.81 9.37 -2.65
N PHE A 116 8.89 8.94 -3.90
CA PHE A 116 7.82 8.22 -4.61
C PHE A 116 7.95 6.70 -4.45
N PRO A 117 6.85 5.94 -4.53
CA PRO A 117 5.47 6.39 -4.80
C PRO A 117 4.80 7.02 -3.58
N LEU A 118 3.94 8.01 -3.82
CA LEU A 118 3.11 8.60 -2.77
C LEU A 118 1.93 7.68 -2.50
N TYR A 119 1.68 7.41 -1.23
CA TYR A 119 0.47 6.68 -0.82
C TYR A 119 -0.59 7.66 -0.32
N ILE A 120 -1.65 7.82 -1.10
CA ILE A 120 -2.75 8.74 -0.81
C ILE A 120 -4.05 7.93 -0.85
N TYR A 121 -4.74 7.85 0.29
CA TYR A 121 -6.09 7.27 0.38
C TYR A 121 -6.27 5.87 -0.24
N GLY A 122 -5.35 4.94 0.04
CA GLY A 122 -5.48 3.57 -0.47
C GLY A 122 -4.98 3.38 -1.90
N ARG A 123 -4.40 4.42 -2.51
CA ARG A 123 -3.85 4.36 -3.86
C ARG A 123 -2.41 4.85 -3.88
N LEU A 124 -1.59 4.20 -4.69
CA LEU A 124 -0.23 4.62 -4.97
C LEU A 124 -0.23 5.51 -6.20
N TYR A 125 0.50 6.62 -6.12
CA TYR A 125 0.71 7.56 -7.21
C TYR A 125 2.20 7.63 -7.51
N SER A 126 2.56 7.36 -8.76
CA SER A 126 3.90 7.67 -9.27
C SER A 126 4.02 9.18 -9.51
N LYS A 127 5.26 9.67 -9.67
CA LYS A 127 5.51 11.07 -10.05
C LYS A 127 4.82 11.44 -11.36
N LYS A 128 4.81 10.51 -12.32
CA LYS A 128 4.08 10.68 -13.58
C LYS A 128 2.58 10.84 -13.36
N ASP A 129 1.99 10.07 -12.45
CA ASP A 129 0.56 10.20 -12.13
C ASP A 129 0.25 11.58 -11.52
N ILE A 130 1.09 12.06 -10.59
CA ILE A 130 0.95 13.40 -10.01
C ILE A 130 1.05 14.50 -11.08
N ILE A 131 2.04 14.42 -11.98
CA ILE A 131 2.20 15.39 -13.08
C ILE A 131 0.98 15.36 -14.02
N ILE A 132 0.43 14.19 -14.32
CA ILE A 132 -0.79 14.06 -15.14
C ILE A 132 -1.97 14.75 -14.47
N GLU A 133 -2.16 14.58 -13.17
CA GLU A 133 -3.24 15.25 -12.44
C GLU A 133 -3.05 16.77 -12.42
N ILE A 134 -1.82 17.26 -12.25
CA ILE A 134 -1.50 18.70 -12.37
C ILE A 134 -1.83 19.24 -13.77
N ALA A 135 -1.43 18.53 -14.82
CA ALA A 135 -1.73 18.93 -16.20
C ALA A 135 -3.24 19.06 -16.43
N LYS A 136 -4.04 18.13 -15.90
CA LYS A 136 -5.51 18.22 -15.95
C LYS A 136 -6.05 19.45 -15.22
N ILE A 137 -5.53 19.75 -14.02
CA ILE A 137 -5.95 20.94 -13.25
C ILE A 137 -5.69 22.22 -14.05
N ILE A 138 -4.48 22.36 -14.59
CA ILE A 138 -4.08 23.54 -15.38
C ILE A 138 -4.98 23.72 -16.60
N VAL A 139 -5.21 22.64 -17.36
CA VAL A 139 -6.08 22.67 -18.55
C VAL A 139 -7.53 23.01 -18.19
N TYR A 140 -8.03 22.49 -17.07
CA TYR A 140 -9.39 22.73 -16.63
C TYR A 140 -9.58 24.18 -16.13
N GLN A 141 -8.59 24.73 -15.44
CA GLN A 141 -8.61 26.12 -14.99
C GLN A 141 -8.53 27.10 -16.17
N SER A 142 -7.65 26.84 -17.15
CA SER A 142 -7.53 27.68 -18.33
C SER A 142 -8.82 27.70 -19.16
N TYR A 143 -9.49 26.55 -19.30
CA TYR A 143 -10.78 26.46 -19.97
C TYR A 143 -11.86 27.29 -19.26
N ASN A 144 -11.95 27.22 -17.94
CA ASN A 144 -12.94 27.98 -17.17
C ASN A 144 -12.67 29.50 -17.20
N SER A 145 -11.41 29.93 -17.23
CA SER A 145 -11.06 31.36 -17.34
C SER A 145 -11.35 31.97 -18.71
N LEU A 146 -11.53 31.13 -19.75
CA LEU A 146 -11.92 31.58 -21.10
C LEU A 146 -13.44 31.69 -21.27
N GLN A 147 -14.23 31.18 -20.32
CA GLN A 147 -15.70 31.21 -20.34
C GLN A 147 -16.30 32.24 -19.35
N SER A 148 -15.47 32.91 -18.55
CA SER A 148 -15.82 34.00 -17.63
C SER A 148 -15.46 35.35 -18.21
#